data_AF-A0AAW3EL28-F1
#
_entry.id   AF-A0AAW3EL28-F1
#
_cell.length_a   1.000
_cell.length_b   1.000
_cell.length_c   1.000
_cell.angle_alpha   90.00
_cell.angle_beta   90.00
_cell.angle_gamma   90.00
#
_symmetry.space_group_name_H-M   'P 1'
#
loop_
_entity.id
_entity.type
_entity.pdbx_description
1 polymer ?
#
loop_
_entity_poly.entity_id
_entity_poly.type
_entity_poly.pdbx_seq_one_letter_code
_entity_poly.pdbx_strand_id
1 'polypeptide(L)'
;MGNQKKLCCGVARFLELLDGPWATLIVRELLTGPKRFTQLRDALPGISAHTLTNRLKKFEKHCLVTRTAFAETPPRVIYELTDMGKKLNTVLEAMKEWGDAVPDENLSQFPDISGSIAEKKLTDVCPFKKQKVLD
;
A
#
# COMPACT_ATOMS: atom_id res chain seq x y z
N MET A 1 15.83 25.50 13.12
CA MET A 1 16.30 24.32 12.36
C MET A 1 15.68 23.07 12.95
N GLY A 2 14.94 22.29 12.15
CA GLY A 2 14.19 21.13 12.63
C GLY A 2 15.10 19.96 13.01
N ASN A 3 14.92 19.47 14.24
CA ASN A 3 15.64 18.35 14.81
C ASN A 3 15.38 17.07 14.00
N GLN A 4 16.30 16.69 13.10
CA GLN A 4 16.22 15.42 12.37
C GLN A 4 16.53 14.28 13.34
N LYS A 5 15.47 13.76 13.98
CA LYS A 5 15.55 12.58 14.82
C LYS A 5 15.87 11.38 13.94
N LYS A 6 17.16 11.01 13.87
CA LYS A 6 17.61 9.84 13.11
C LYS A 6 17.04 8.60 13.80
N LEU A 7 16.09 7.93 13.16
CA LEU A 7 15.55 6.69 13.70
C LEU A 7 16.62 5.59 13.65
N CYS A 8 17.11 5.18 14.81
CA CYS A 8 18.18 4.19 14.94
C CYS A 8 17.74 2.76 14.59
N CYS A 9 16.44 2.47 14.54
CA CYS A 9 15.89 1.15 14.26
C CYS A 9 15.20 1.11 12.90
N GLY A 10 15.50 0.09 12.08
CA GLY A 10 14.89 -0.10 10.76
C GLY A 10 13.37 -0.28 10.81
N VAL A 11 12.86 -0.93 11.87
CA VAL A 11 11.41 -1.08 12.10
C VAL A 11 10.75 0.28 12.34
N ALA A 12 11.38 1.15 13.13
CA ALA A 12 10.83 2.49 13.34
C ALA A 12 10.77 3.30 12.04
N ARG A 13 11.77 3.16 11.16
CA ARG A 13 11.77 3.81 9.83
C ARG A 13 10.67 3.27 8.93
N PHE A 14 10.44 1.96 8.97
CA PHE A 14 9.31 1.35 8.27
C PHE A 14 7.99 1.93 8.78
N LEU A 15 7.79 1.98 10.09
CA LEU A 15 6.56 2.52 10.69
C LEU A 15 6.39 4.01 10.40
N GLU A 16 7.44 4.81 10.37
CA GLU A 16 7.33 6.22 9.99
C GLU A 16 6.93 6.39 8.51
N LEU A 17 7.43 5.53 7.63
CA LEU A 17 7.24 5.64 6.19
C LEU A 17 5.89 5.04 5.73
N LEU A 18 5.52 3.90 6.31
CA LEU A 18 4.36 3.07 5.97
C LEU A 18 3.32 3.03 7.09
N ASP A 19 3.21 4.12 7.84
CA ASP A 19 2.16 4.32 8.84
C ASP A 19 0.76 4.29 8.21
N GLY A 20 -0.17 3.66 8.93
CA GLY A 20 -1.59 3.65 8.59
C GLY A 20 -1.98 2.64 7.51
N PRO A 21 -3.28 2.31 7.42
CA PRO A 21 -3.77 1.18 6.64
C PRO A 21 -3.54 1.34 5.13
N TRP A 22 -3.66 2.56 4.61
CA TRP A 22 -3.57 2.80 3.18
C TRP A 22 -2.15 2.69 2.62
N ALA A 23 -1.12 2.89 3.44
CA ALA A 23 0.26 2.93 2.95
C ALA A 23 0.68 1.57 2.37
N THR A 24 0.49 0.50 3.12
CA THR A 24 0.81 -0.86 2.70
C THR A 24 -0.11 -1.35 1.58
N LEU A 25 -1.39 -0.96 1.59
CA LEU A 25 -2.34 -1.30 0.52
C LEU A 25 -2.00 -0.64 -0.81
N ILE A 26 -1.56 0.63 -0.83
CA ILE A 26 -1.10 1.28 -2.06
C ILE A 26 0.13 0.55 -2.64
N VAL A 27 1.09 0.19 -1.78
CA VAL A 27 2.28 -0.57 -2.21
C VAL A 27 1.85 -1.95 -2.75
N ARG A 28 0.93 -2.64 -2.07
CA ARG A 28 0.35 -3.91 -2.53
C ARG A 28 -0.20 -3.82 -3.95
N GLU A 29 -0.95 -2.77 -4.26
CA GLU A 29 -1.48 -2.56 -5.60
C GLU A 29 -0.37 -2.30 -6.62
N LEU A 30 0.60 -1.45 -6.30
CA LEU A 30 1.69 -1.11 -7.21
C LEU A 30 2.70 -2.24 -7.45
N LEU A 31 2.75 -3.27 -6.58
CA LEU A 31 3.55 -4.47 -6.82
C LEU A 31 3.07 -5.26 -8.05
N THR A 32 1.79 -5.10 -8.44
CA THR A 32 1.24 -5.71 -9.66
C THR A 32 1.63 -4.97 -10.95
N GLY A 33 2.33 -3.84 -10.83
CA GLY A 33 2.81 -3.03 -11.95
C GLY A 33 2.33 -1.58 -11.91
N PRO A 34 2.73 -0.76 -12.91
CA PRO A 34 2.40 0.66 -12.96
C PRO A 34 0.89 0.91 -13.05
N LYS A 35 0.38 1.89 -12.28
CA LYS A 35 -1.06 2.25 -12.28
C LYS A 35 -1.29 3.75 -12.37
N ARG A 36 -2.38 4.14 -13.02
CA ARG A 36 -2.93 5.50 -12.96
C ARG A 36 -3.55 5.77 -11.59
N PHE A 37 -3.72 7.05 -11.25
CA PHE A 37 -4.39 7.46 -10.00
C PHE A 37 -5.79 6.85 -9.85
N THR A 38 -6.60 6.88 -10.91
CA THR A 38 -7.95 6.31 -10.89
C THR A 38 -7.93 4.81 -10.66
N GLN A 39 -7.06 4.09 -11.37
CA GLN A 39 -6.90 2.64 -11.18
C GLN A 39 -6.53 2.28 -9.74
N LEU A 40 -5.63 3.05 -9.10
CA LEU A 40 -5.30 2.86 -7.69
C LEU A 40 -6.49 3.13 -6.77
N ARG A 41 -7.21 4.23 -6.99
CA ARG A 41 -8.38 4.59 -6.20
C ARG A 41 -9.50 3.55 -6.33
N ASP A 42 -9.72 3.05 -7.54
CA ASP A 42 -10.77 2.07 -7.83
C ASP A 42 -10.43 0.69 -7.24
N ALA A 43 -9.14 0.33 -7.18
CA ALA A 43 -8.65 -0.87 -6.50
C ALA A 43 -8.66 -0.77 -4.95
N LEU A 44 -8.82 0.44 -4.41
CA LEU A 44 -8.75 0.75 -2.98
C LEU A 44 -10.07 1.39 -2.52
N PRO A 45 -11.18 0.63 -2.51
CA PRO A 45 -12.48 1.18 -2.14
C PRO A 45 -12.44 1.77 -0.73
N GLY A 46 -12.90 3.02 -0.58
CA GLY A 46 -12.89 3.75 0.69
C GLY A 46 -11.74 4.73 0.88
N ILE A 47 -10.68 4.67 0.05
CA ILE A 47 -9.61 5.67 0.14
C ILE A 47 -10.09 7.03 -0.40
N SER A 48 -9.90 8.10 0.38
CA SER A 48 -10.15 9.45 -0.12
C SER A 48 -9.08 9.85 -1.15
N ALA A 49 -9.46 10.65 -2.14
CA ALA A 49 -8.51 11.18 -3.12
C ALA A 49 -7.39 12.01 -2.46
N HIS A 50 -7.73 12.73 -1.39
CA HIS A 50 -6.76 13.49 -0.59
C HIS A 50 -5.73 12.56 0.07
N THR A 51 -6.19 11.49 0.72
CA THR A 51 -5.32 10.48 1.35
C THR A 51 -4.40 9.82 0.33
N LEU A 52 -4.94 9.36 -0.82
CA LEU A 52 -4.15 8.74 -1.87
C LEU A 52 -3.07 9.70 -2.42
N THR A 53 -3.45 10.95 -2.67
CA THR A 53 -2.51 11.99 -3.15
C THR A 53 -1.38 12.23 -2.15
N ASN A 54 -1.70 12.37 -0.87
CA ASN A 54 -0.71 12.63 0.18
C ASN A 54 0.25 11.44 0.34
N ARG A 55 -0.27 10.21 0.26
CA ARG A 55 0.54 8.99 0.34
C ARG A 55 1.48 8.84 -0.86
N LEU A 56 0.99 9.03 -2.08
CA LEU A 56 1.82 8.98 -3.29
C LEU A 56 2.92 10.05 -3.27
N LYS A 57 2.61 11.29 -2.86
CA LYS A 57 3.61 12.36 -2.67
C LYS A 57 4.69 11.98 -1.63
N LYS A 58 4.28 11.38 -0.51
CA LYS A 58 5.22 10.90 0.52
C LYS A 58 6.12 9.80 -0.06
N PHE A 59 5.56 8.83 -0.78
CA PHE A 59 6.32 7.74 -1.39
C PHE A 59 7.30 8.22 -2.46
N GLU A 60 6.89 9.18 -3.28
CA GLU A 60 7.77 9.83 -4.26
C GLU A 60 8.93 10.55 -3.58
N LYS A 61 8.65 11.36 -2.54
CA LYS A 61 9.67 12.07 -1.76
C LYS A 61 10.70 11.11 -1.11
N HIS A 62 10.28 9.91 -0.76
CA HIS A 62 11.13 8.89 -0.12
C HIS A 62 11.66 7.83 -1.11
N CYS A 63 11.58 8.09 -2.42
CA CYS A 63 12.09 7.22 -3.47
C CYS A 63 11.51 5.79 -3.44
N LEU A 64 10.26 5.62 -2.98
CA LEU A 64 9.54 4.34 -3.06
C LEU A 64 8.74 4.22 -4.36
N VAL A 65 8.24 5.34 -4.88
CA VAL A 65 7.38 5.40 -6.06
C VAL A 65 7.92 6.44 -7.04
N THR A 66 7.89 6.14 -8.33
CA THR A 66 8.08 7.12 -9.41
C THR A 66 6.74 7.60 -9.93
N ARG A 67 6.67 8.87 -10.33
CA ARG A 67 5.52 9.47 -11.01
C ARG A 67 5.93 9.90 -12.40
N THR A 68 5.43 9.23 -13.42
CA THR A 68 5.78 9.51 -14.81
C THR A 68 4.57 10.07 -15.56
N ALA A 69 4.74 11.27 -16.12
CA ALA A 69 3.76 11.90 -17.00
C ALA A 69 4.14 11.64 -18.47
N PHE A 70 3.18 11.17 -19.26
CA PHE A 70 3.33 10.91 -20.68
C PHE A 70 2.56 11.97 -21.46
N ALA A 71 3.27 12.70 -22.32
CA ALA A 71 2.71 13.66 -23.26
C ALA A 71 2.17 12.94 -24.51
N GLU A 72 1.25 12.01 -24.30
CA GLU A 72 0.48 11.36 -25.37
C GLU A 72 -0.92 11.97 -25.46
N THR A 73 -1.70 11.62 -26.48
CA THR A 73 -3.12 12.00 -26.56
C THR A 73 -3.98 10.76 -26.29
N PRO A 74 -4.77 10.70 -25.21
CA PRO A 74 -4.89 11.68 -24.12
C PRO A 74 -3.74 11.60 -23.09
N PRO A 75 -3.33 12.73 -22.46
CA PRO A 75 -2.24 12.72 -21.49
C PRO A 75 -2.49 11.76 -20.33
N ARG A 76 -1.43 11.09 -19.86
CA ARG A 76 -1.54 10.15 -18.74
C ARG A 76 -0.44 10.31 -17.71
N VAL A 77 -0.78 10.00 -16.47
CA VAL A 77 0.17 9.90 -15.36
C VAL A 77 0.08 8.50 -14.78
N ILE A 78 1.22 7.84 -14.63
CA ILE A 78 1.33 6.54 -13.97
C ILE A 78 2.24 6.66 -12.75
N TYR A 79 1.99 5.78 -11.79
CA TYR A 79 2.79 5.57 -10.61
C TYR A 79 3.35 4.15 -10.65
N GLU A 80 4.62 3.98 -10.32
CA GLU A 80 5.30 2.68 -10.28
C GLU A 80 6.22 2.61 -9.06
N LEU A 81 6.38 1.43 -8.46
CA LEU A 81 7.40 1.25 -7.43
C LEU A 81 8.82 1.35 -8.03
N THR A 82 9.70 2.05 -7.33
CA THR A 82 11.14 1.96 -7.57
C THR A 82 11.66 0.56 -7.20
N ASP A 83 12.92 0.26 -7.54
CA ASP A 83 13.57 -0.97 -7.09
C ASP A 83 13.60 -1.09 -5.56
N MET A 84 13.74 0.04 -4.85
CA MET A 84 13.64 0.08 -3.40
C MET A 84 12.20 -0.20 -2.93
N GLY A 85 11.19 0.37 -3.58
CA GLY A 85 9.79 0.11 -3.28
C GLY A 85 9.40 -1.35 -3.50
N LYS A 86 9.92 -2.00 -4.54
CA LYS A 86 9.68 -3.42 -4.86
C LYS A 86 10.20 -4.36 -3.76
N LYS A 87 11.25 -3.99 -3.01
CA LYS A 87 11.75 -4.77 -1.87
C LYS A 87 10.74 -4.90 -0.72
N LEU A 88 9.70 -4.06 -0.67
CA LEU A 88 8.62 -4.18 0.31
C LEU A 88 7.76 -5.44 0.08
N ASN A 89 7.87 -6.10 -1.08
CA ASN A 89 7.13 -7.34 -1.34
C ASN A 89 7.34 -8.39 -0.24
N THR A 90 8.60 -8.67 0.12
CA THR A 90 8.94 -9.66 1.16
C THR A 90 8.35 -9.29 2.52
N VAL A 91 8.27 -8.00 2.84
CA VAL A 91 7.65 -7.55 4.10
C VAL A 91 6.14 -7.76 4.06
N LEU A 92 5.49 -7.42 2.93
CA LEU A 92 4.05 -7.63 2.78
C LEU A 92 3.67 -9.11 2.73
N GLU A 93 4.52 -9.98 2.17
CA GLU A 93 4.35 -11.43 2.21
C GLU A 93 4.41 -11.97 3.64
N ALA A 94 5.42 -11.56 4.42
CA ALA A 94 5.52 -11.96 5.84
C ALA A 94 4.34 -11.42 6.67
N MET A 95 3.90 -10.19 6.42
CA MET A 95 2.69 -9.63 7.06
C MET A 95 1.44 -10.41 6.70
N LYS A 96 1.29 -10.83 5.44
CA LYS A 96 0.17 -11.63 4.96
C LYS A 96 0.18 -13.01 5.63
N GLU A 97 1.31 -13.71 5.61
CA GLU A 97 1.44 -15.05 6.21
C GLU A 97 1.08 -15.02 7.69
N TRP A 98 1.61 -14.05 8.43
CA TRP A 98 1.26 -13.88 9.83
C TRP A 98 -0.23 -13.54 10.01
N GLY A 99 -0.77 -12.61 9.22
CA GLY A 99 -2.17 -12.19 9.28
C GLY A 99 -3.16 -13.32 8.97
N ASP A 100 -2.86 -14.15 7.97
CA ASP A 100 -3.66 -15.33 7.59
C ASP A 100 -3.66 -16.42 8.70
N ALA A 101 -2.66 -16.41 9.59
CA ALA A 101 -2.55 -17.35 10.71
C ALA A 101 -3.25 -16.86 12.00
N VAL A 102 -3.67 -15.60 12.06
CA VAL A 102 -4.41 -15.06 13.21
C VAL A 102 -5.86 -15.58 13.17
N PRO A 103 -6.36 -16.26 14.23
CA PRO A 103 -7.74 -16.70 14.28
C PRO A 103 -8.74 -15.53 14.22
N ASP A 104 -9.86 -15.72 13.52
CA ASP A 104 -10.91 -14.68 13.36
C ASP A 104 -11.47 -14.21 14.72
N GLU A 105 -11.53 -15.09 15.71
CA GLU A 105 -11.94 -14.78 17.09
C GLU A 105 -11.06 -13.68 17.73
N ASN A 106 -9.77 -13.61 17.38
CA ASN A 106 -8.86 -12.58 17.87
C ASN A 106 -9.10 -11.24 17.18
N LEU A 107 -9.64 -11.25 15.96
CA LEU A 107 -9.94 -10.06 15.20
C LEU A 107 -11.23 -9.37 15.68
N SER A 108 -12.15 -10.13 16.28
CA SER A 108 -13.42 -9.62 16.83
C SER A 108 -13.26 -8.62 18.00
N GLN A 109 -12.07 -8.54 18.59
CA GLN A 109 -11.75 -7.66 19.72
C GLN A 109 -11.20 -6.29 19.28
N PHE A 110 -10.83 -6.13 18.01
CA PHE A 110 -10.37 -4.84 17.52
C PHE A 110 -11.59 -3.97 17.17
N PRO A 111 -11.59 -2.68 17.55
CA PRO A 111 -12.61 -1.76 17.07
C PRO A 111 -12.56 -1.78 15.55
N ASP A 112 -13.74 -1.88 14.94
CA ASP A 112 -13.85 -2.01 13.51
C ASP A 112 -13.24 -0.80 12.80
N ILE A 113 -12.02 -0.97 12.29
CA ILE A 113 -11.34 0.05 11.48
C ILE A 113 -11.98 0.19 10.09
N SER A 114 -12.98 -0.65 9.74
CA SER A 114 -13.76 -0.53 8.50
C SER A 114 -14.50 0.80 8.38
N GLY A 115 -14.72 1.52 9.49
CA GLY A 115 -15.19 2.91 9.44
C GLY A 115 -14.26 3.85 8.66
N SER A 116 -12.97 3.49 8.50
CA SER A 116 -11.98 4.20 7.68
C SER A 116 -11.65 3.51 6.34
N ILE A 117 -12.09 2.26 6.16
CA ILE A 117 -11.85 1.41 4.99
C ILE A 117 -13.21 0.81 4.60
N ALA A 118 -13.96 1.49 3.73
CA ALA A 118 -15.31 1.09 3.35
C ALA A 118 -15.38 -0.40 2.96
N GLU A 119 -16.25 -1.12 3.66
CA GLU A 119 -16.31 -2.58 3.79
C GLU A 119 -16.77 -3.35 2.52
N LYS A 120 -16.60 -2.79 1.32
CA LYS A 120 -16.71 -3.59 0.09
C LYS A 120 -15.47 -4.46 -0.06
N LYS A 121 -15.47 -5.58 0.68
CA LYS A 121 -14.55 -6.72 0.66
C LYS A 121 -13.20 -6.41 0.02
N LEU A 122 -12.32 -5.77 0.78
CA LEU A 122 -10.90 -5.63 0.44
C LEU A 122 -10.25 -6.99 0.11
N THR A 123 -10.81 -8.06 0.65
CA THR A 123 -10.46 -9.46 0.36
C THR A 123 -10.71 -9.84 -1.09
N ASP A 124 -11.76 -9.33 -1.76
CA ASP A 124 -12.10 -9.67 -3.15
C ASP A 124 -11.26 -8.93 -4.19
N VAL A 125 -10.56 -7.88 -3.78
CA VAL A 125 -9.67 -7.07 -4.63
C VAL A 125 -8.20 -7.43 -4.39
N CYS A 126 -7.89 -8.33 -3.44
CA CYS A 126 -6.51 -8.69 -3.13
C CYS A 126 -5.85 -9.45 -4.30
N PRO A 127 -4.82 -8.88 -4.96
CA PRO A 127 -4.17 -9.52 -6.11
C PRO A 127 -3.32 -10.74 -5.70
N PHE A 128 -3.13 -10.94 -4.39
CA PHE A 128 -2.36 -12.05 -3.81
C PHE A 128 -3.23 -13.20 -3.30
N LYS A 129 -4.52 -13.31 -3.69
CA LYS A 129 -5.34 -14.51 -3.40
C LYS A 129 -4.58 -15.73 -3.92
N LYS A 130 -4.37 -16.73 -3.03
CA LYS A 130 -3.55 -17.93 -3.24
C LYS A 130 -3.67 -18.44 -4.68
N GLN A 131 -2.58 -18.39 -5.44
CA GLN A 131 -2.39 -19.33 -6.55
C GLN A 131 -2.49 -20.72 -5.89
N LYS A 132 -3.56 -21.46 -6.20
CA LYS A 132 -3.66 -22.87 -5.80
C LYS A 132 -2.38 -23.55 -6.26
N VAL A 133 -1.55 -23.99 -5.31
CA VAL A 133 -0.58 -25.04 -5.60
C VAL A 133 -1.45 -26.25 -5.95
N LEU A 134 -1.46 -26.61 -7.24
CA LEU A 134 -1.97 -27.90 -7.66
C LEU A 134 -0.93 -28.92 -7.22
N ASP A 135 -1.29 -29.71 -6.22
CA ASP A 135 -0.89 -31.12 -6.11
C ASP A 135 -2.16 -31.96 -6.29
#